data_AF-A0A662ZLF0-F1
#
_entry.id   AF-A0A662ZLF0-F1
#
_cell.length_a   1.000
_cell.length_b   1.000
_cell.length_c   1.000
_cell.angle_alpha   90.00
_cell.angle_beta   90.00
_cell.angle_gamma   90.00
#
_symmetry.space_group_name_H-M   'P 1'
#
loop_
_entity.id
_entity.type
_entity.pdbx_description
1 polymer ?
#
loop_
_entity_poly.entity_id
_entity_poly.type
_entity_poly.pdbx_seq_one_letter_code
_entity_poly.pdbx_strand_id
1 'polypeptide(L)'
;MSGIVCVINSCNLSKFREFLDFVLGISAFNDDVSIVFMKECVPIFFNASSLKPVLTGERDFIKTFGMLDLYDINNVFVEDNGELSDSVRKRLSDTISGITCISSEKCYTLICQSKHVFTF
;
A
#
# COMPACT_ATOMS: atom_id res chain seq x y z
N MET A 1 -7.40 -9.39 -14.43
CA MET A 1 -7.39 -8.02 -14.98
C MET A 1 -7.92 -7.15 -13.88
N SER A 2 -7.07 -6.35 -13.20
CA SER A 2 -7.58 -5.56 -12.07
C SER A 2 -8.39 -4.36 -12.52
N GLY A 3 -9.62 -4.25 -12.02
CA GLY A 3 -10.53 -3.16 -12.33
C GLY A 3 -10.00 -1.81 -11.84
N ILE A 4 -9.46 -1.76 -10.63
CA ILE A 4 -9.01 -0.52 -9.99
C ILE A 4 -7.61 -0.70 -9.42
N VAL A 5 -6.71 0.22 -9.70
CA VAL A 5 -5.37 0.28 -9.10
C VAL A 5 -5.24 1.58 -8.31
N CYS A 6 -4.93 1.45 -7.03
CA CYS A 6 -4.65 2.55 -6.12
C CYS A 6 -3.13 2.61 -5.89
N VAL A 7 -2.51 3.70 -6.30
CA VAL A 7 -1.06 3.93 -6.18
C VAL A 7 -0.82 5.03 -5.16
N ILE A 8 0.12 4.80 -4.24
CA ILE A 8 0.63 5.85 -3.36
C ILE A 8 2.13 6.06 -3.61
N ASN A 9 2.50 7.32 -3.85
CA ASN A 9 3.89 7.75 -4.01
C ASN A 9 4.32 8.78 -2.97
N SER A 10 3.44 9.14 -2.04
CA SER A 10 3.74 10.08 -0.98
C SER A 10 4.02 9.40 0.36
N CYS A 11 5.03 9.90 1.08
CA CYS A 11 5.33 9.49 2.46
C CYS A 11 4.67 10.39 3.51
N ASN A 12 3.78 11.30 3.09
CA ASN A 12 3.05 12.17 4.00
C ASN A 12 2.00 11.36 4.78
N LEU A 13 1.99 11.49 6.11
CA LEU A 13 1.11 10.73 7.01
C LEU A 13 -0.38 10.95 6.71
N SER A 14 -0.80 12.18 6.46
CA SER A 14 -2.20 12.53 6.17
C SER A 14 -2.64 11.94 4.83
N LYS A 15 -1.80 12.06 3.79
CA LYS A 15 -2.05 11.43 2.48
C LYS A 15 -2.11 9.92 2.57
N PHE A 16 -1.24 9.31 3.37
CA PHE A 16 -1.22 7.87 3.56
C PHE A 16 -2.49 7.37 4.26
N ARG A 17 -2.97 8.11 5.26
CA ARG A 17 -4.27 7.85 5.88
C ARG A 17 -5.40 7.96 4.87
N GLU A 18 -5.47 9.06 4.12
CA GLU A 18 -6.51 9.29 3.11
C GLU A 18 -6.51 8.21 2.02
N PHE A 19 -5.33 7.76 1.60
CA PHE A 19 -5.16 6.64 0.69
C PHE A 19 -5.78 5.36 1.25
N LEU A 20 -5.49 5.01 2.50
CA LEU A 20 -6.07 3.82 3.14
C LEU A 20 -7.58 3.95 3.32
N ASP A 21 -8.08 5.12 3.74
CA ASP A 21 -9.51 5.39 3.87
C ASP A 21 -10.22 5.23 2.52
N PHE A 22 -9.61 5.73 1.43
CA PHE A 22 -10.12 5.58 0.07
C PHE A 22 -10.14 4.13 -0.39
N VAL A 23 -9.04 3.40 -0.19
CA VAL A 23 -8.90 1.99 -0.54
C VAL A 23 -9.96 1.14 0.18
N LEU A 24 -10.14 1.35 1.48
CA LEU A 24 -11.19 0.64 2.23
C LEU A 24 -12.59 1.03 1.75
N GLY A 25 -12.83 2.32 1.52
CA GLY A 25 -14.11 2.81 1.00
C GLY A 25 -14.47 2.22 -0.36
N ILE A 26 -13.51 2.12 -1.28
CA ILE A 26 -13.75 1.60 -2.64
C ILE A 26 -13.84 0.08 -2.69
N SER A 27 -13.13 -0.62 -1.81
CA SER A 27 -13.20 -2.08 -1.66
C SER A 27 -14.59 -2.57 -1.28
N ALA A 28 -15.37 -1.75 -0.56
CA ALA A 28 -16.76 -2.07 -0.23
C ALA A 28 -17.69 -2.17 -1.45
N PHE A 29 -17.27 -1.66 -2.62
CA PHE A 29 -18.05 -1.67 -3.85
C PHE A 29 -17.37 -2.45 -5.00
N ASN A 30 -16.10 -2.83 -4.84
CA ASN A 30 -15.31 -3.48 -5.87
C ASN A 30 -14.38 -4.52 -5.25
N ASP A 31 -14.55 -5.78 -5.64
CA ASP A 31 -13.69 -6.89 -5.16
C ASP A 31 -12.32 -6.92 -5.85
N ASP A 32 -12.14 -6.12 -6.90
CA ASP A 32 -10.96 -6.15 -7.76
C ASP A 32 -10.16 -4.85 -7.67
N VAL A 33 -9.69 -4.59 -6.44
CA VAL A 33 -8.84 -3.46 -6.08
C VAL A 33 -7.42 -3.96 -5.88
N SER A 34 -6.47 -3.35 -6.58
CA SER A 34 -5.04 -3.53 -6.37
C SER A 34 -4.44 -2.31 -5.71
N ILE A 35 -3.51 -2.53 -4.79
CA ILE A 35 -2.73 -1.49 -4.12
C ILE A 35 -1.29 -1.56 -4.62
N VAL A 36 -0.70 -0.42 -4.96
CA VAL A 36 0.73 -0.31 -5.27
C VAL A 36 1.35 0.75 -4.37
N PHE A 37 2.30 0.32 -3.53
CA PHE A 37 3.18 1.20 -2.79
C PHE A 37 4.44 1.45 -3.59
N MET A 38 4.69 2.71 -3.98
CA MET A 38 5.95 3.06 -4.62
C MET A 38 7.11 2.97 -3.63
N LYS A 39 8.32 2.75 -4.15
CA LYS A 39 9.54 2.54 -3.33
C LYS A 39 9.75 3.63 -2.27
N GLU A 40 9.41 4.86 -2.61
CA GLU A 40 9.55 6.02 -1.72
C GLU A 40 8.77 5.86 -0.41
N CYS A 41 7.62 5.17 -0.45
CA CYS A 41 6.73 4.96 0.69
C CYS A 41 7.18 3.83 1.63
N VAL A 42 8.15 3.01 1.22
CA VAL A 42 8.63 1.85 1.98
C VAL A 42 9.07 2.17 3.43
N PRO A 43 9.70 3.33 3.75
CA PRO A 43 10.07 3.71 5.10
C PRO A 43 8.91 3.76 6.12
N ILE A 44 7.67 3.97 5.67
CA ILE A 44 6.50 3.99 6.56
C ILE A 44 6.27 2.61 7.18
N PHE A 45 6.49 1.53 6.43
CA PHE A 45 6.32 0.16 6.93
C PHE A 45 7.40 -0.24 7.93
N PHE A 46 8.64 0.20 7.72
CA PHE A 46 9.72 -0.07 8.66
C PHE A 46 9.45 0.49 10.05
N ASN A 47 8.90 1.70 10.06
CA ASN A 47 8.54 2.37 11.28
C ASN A 47 7.15 2.00 11.74
N ALA A 48 6.35 1.16 11.08
CA ALA A 48 4.96 0.91 11.50
C ALA A 48 4.82 0.57 12.99
N SER A 49 5.76 -0.20 13.55
CA SER A 49 5.78 -0.53 14.99
C SER A 49 6.26 0.61 15.92
N SER A 50 7.02 1.58 15.42
CA SER A 50 7.57 2.72 16.17
C SER A 50 6.92 4.07 15.83
N LEU A 51 6.24 4.17 14.69
CA LEU A 51 5.59 5.33 14.14
C LEU A 51 4.35 5.58 14.98
N LYS A 52 4.31 6.75 15.59
CA LYS A 52 3.18 7.21 16.37
C LYS A 52 2.66 8.48 15.72
N PRO A 53 1.79 8.38 14.68
CA PRO A 53 1.20 9.55 14.03
C PRO A 53 0.57 10.54 15.04
N VAL A 54 0.08 10.02 16.15
CA VAL A 54 -0.49 10.81 17.25
C VAL A 54 0.50 11.84 17.81
N LEU A 55 1.81 11.57 17.80
CA LEU A 55 2.83 12.53 18.26
C LEU A 55 2.95 13.76 17.36
N THR A 56 2.48 13.67 16.10
CA THR A 56 2.43 14.79 15.15
C THR A 56 1.02 15.33 14.97
N GLY A 57 0.07 14.95 15.84
CA GLY A 57 -1.34 15.35 15.74
C GLY A 57 -2.16 14.57 14.71
N GLU A 58 -1.60 13.53 14.10
CA GLU A 58 -2.27 12.69 13.13
C GLU A 58 -2.99 11.49 13.77
N ARG A 59 -4.01 10.96 13.09
CA ARG A 59 -4.70 9.73 13.53
C ARG A 59 -3.76 8.53 13.38
N ASP A 60 -3.82 7.59 14.31
CA ASP A 60 -3.09 6.32 14.24
C ASP A 60 -3.67 5.41 13.14
N PHE A 61 -3.23 5.61 11.90
CA PHE A 61 -3.68 4.87 10.71
C PHE A 61 -2.88 3.58 10.47
N ILE A 62 -1.81 3.33 11.22
CA ILE A 62 -0.99 2.13 11.03
C ILE A 62 -1.83 0.86 11.25
N LYS A 63 -2.73 0.88 12.24
CA LYS A 63 -3.62 -0.25 12.52
C LYS A 63 -4.56 -0.58 11.36
N THR A 64 -4.80 0.39 10.47
CA THR A 64 -5.67 0.23 9.30
C THR A 64 -5.08 -0.74 8.27
N PHE A 65 -3.76 -0.99 8.27
CA PHE A 65 -3.17 -2.02 7.40
C PHE A 65 -3.73 -3.42 7.67
N GLY A 66 -4.03 -3.75 8.93
CA GLY A 66 -4.66 -5.02 9.28
C GLY A 66 -6.08 -5.18 8.74
N MET A 67 -6.72 -4.08 8.33
CA MET A 67 -8.05 -4.11 7.71
C MET A 67 -7.99 -4.56 6.26
N LEU A 68 -6.84 -4.48 5.58
CA LEU A 68 -6.73 -4.90 4.17
C LEU A 68 -7.08 -6.38 4.00
N ASP A 69 -6.55 -7.23 4.88
CA ASP A 69 -6.86 -8.66 4.92
C ASP A 69 -8.34 -8.92 5.26
N LEU A 70 -8.92 -8.15 6.19
CA LEU A 70 -10.32 -8.29 6.61
C LEU A 70 -11.33 -7.88 5.53
N TYR A 71 -10.88 -7.07 4.57
CA TYR A 71 -11.68 -6.58 3.44
C TYR A 71 -11.36 -7.33 2.14
N ASP A 72 -10.68 -8.48 2.24
CA ASP A 72 -10.26 -9.32 1.10
C ASP A 72 -9.43 -8.58 0.03
N ILE A 73 -8.70 -7.52 0.44
CA ILE A 73 -7.81 -6.76 -0.44
C ILE A 73 -6.48 -7.48 -0.54
N ASN A 74 -6.45 -8.50 -1.39
CA ASN A 74 -5.32 -9.43 -1.51
C ASN A 74 -4.23 -8.97 -2.50
N ASN A 75 -4.58 -8.08 -3.44
CA ASN A 75 -3.65 -7.63 -4.49
C ASN A 75 -2.83 -6.44 -3.98
N VAL A 76 -1.88 -6.69 -3.09
CA VAL A 76 -1.04 -5.65 -2.48
C VAL A 76 0.40 -5.75 -2.97
N PHE A 77 0.89 -4.69 -3.58
CA PHE A 77 2.20 -4.66 -4.24
C PHE A 77 3.10 -3.57 -3.70
N VAL A 78 4.42 -3.83 -3.71
CA VAL A 78 5.48 -2.84 -3.47
C VAL A 78 6.39 -2.81 -4.68
N GLU A 79 6.70 -1.62 -5.19
CA GLU A 79 7.71 -1.46 -6.21
C GLU A 79 9.11 -1.74 -5.64
N ASP A 80 9.80 -2.70 -6.23
CA ASP A 80 11.18 -3.07 -5.89
C ASP A 80 11.95 -3.52 -7.13
N ASN A 81 13.00 -2.77 -7.47
CA ASN A 81 13.93 -3.11 -8.56
C ASN A 81 15.12 -3.95 -8.08
N GLY A 82 14.95 -4.68 -6.98
CA GLY A 82 16.01 -5.51 -6.38
C GLY A 82 16.90 -4.74 -5.41
N GLU A 83 16.44 -3.59 -4.93
CA GLU A 83 17.21 -2.71 -4.04
C GLU A 83 16.81 -2.86 -2.58
N LEU A 84 15.62 -3.41 -2.30
CA LEU A 84 15.18 -3.65 -0.93
C LEU A 84 15.97 -4.82 -0.32
N SER A 85 16.64 -4.57 0.80
CA SER A 85 17.26 -5.64 1.60
C SER A 85 16.25 -6.66 2.12
N ASP A 86 16.70 -7.88 2.41
CA ASP A 86 15.85 -8.96 2.94
C ASP A 86 15.14 -8.58 4.24
N SER A 87 15.80 -7.76 5.07
CA SER A 87 15.21 -7.25 6.32
C SER A 87 13.98 -6.37 6.07
N VAL A 88 13.95 -5.66 4.94
CA VAL A 88 12.82 -4.83 4.51
C VAL A 88 11.67 -5.71 4.09
N ARG A 89 11.96 -6.69 3.22
CA ARG A 89 10.97 -7.59 2.65
C ARG A 89 10.27 -8.39 3.75
N LYS A 90 11.03 -8.82 4.76
CA LYS A 90 10.48 -9.46 5.95
C LYS A 90 9.53 -8.54 6.71
N ARG A 91 9.95 -7.30 7.03
CA ARG A 91 9.10 -6.34 7.75
C ARG A 91 7.83 -5.96 6.99
N LEU A 92 7.91 -5.83 5.67
CA LEU A 92 6.73 -5.61 4.82
C LEU A 92 5.73 -6.75 5.00
N SER A 93 6.20 -7.99 4.91
CA SER A 93 5.37 -9.19 5.07
C SER A 93 4.79 -9.33 6.48
N ASP A 94 5.51 -8.88 7.51
CA ASP A 94 5.03 -8.85 8.90
C ASP A 94 3.94 -7.77 9.12
N THR A 95 3.92 -6.72 8.30
CA THR A 95 3.00 -5.58 8.45
C THR A 95 1.73 -5.75 7.61
N ILE A 96 1.88 -6.24 6.38
CA ILE A 96 0.76 -6.52 5.47
C ILE A 96 0.91 -7.95 4.97
N SER A 97 -0.09 -8.77 5.29
CA SER A 97 -0.22 -10.13 4.78
C SER A 97 -0.35 -10.12 3.26
N GLY A 98 0.31 -11.07 2.58
CA GLY A 98 0.19 -11.22 1.12
C GLY A 98 0.90 -10.16 0.26
N ILE A 99 1.63 -9.21 0.86
CA ILE A 99 2.33 -8.18 0.10
C ILE A 99 3.39 -8.77 -0.83
N THR A 100 3.36 -8.35 -2.10
CA THR A 100 4.25 -8.88 -3.13
C THR A 100 5.14 -7.77 -3.70
N CYS A 101 6.47 -7.97 -3.66
CA CYS A 101 7.41 -7.09 -4.34
C CYS A 101 7.38 -7.33 -5.86
N ILE A 102 7.24 -6.26 -6.65
CA ILE A 102 7.20 -6.30 -8.11
C ILE A 102 8.16 -5.27 -8.71
N SER A 103 8.70 -5.55 -9.89
CA SER A 103 9.56 -4.60 -10.61
C SER A 103 8.76 -3.41 -11.15
N SER A 104 9.45 -2.30 -11.45
CA SER A 104 8.80 -1.14 -12.08
C SER A 104 8.05 -1.52 -13.36
N GLU A 105 8.60 -2.41 -14.21
CA GLU A 105 7.93 -2.88 -15.43
C GLU A 105 6.58 -3.55 -15.14
N LYS A 106 6.52 -4.37 -14.09
CA LYS A 106 5.26 -5.00 -13.64
C LYS A 106 4.30 -3.97 -13.06
N CYS A 107 4.78 -2.98 -12.29
CA CYS A 107 3.96 -1.87 -11.82
C CYS A 107 3.30 -1.14 -13.00
N TYR A 108 4.10 -0.74 -14.01
CA TYR A 108 3.58 -0.07 -15.20
C TYR A 108 2.58 -0.94 -15.96
N THR A 109 2.86 -2.24 -16.08
CA THR A 109 1.93 -3.17 -16.73
C THR A 109 0.60 -3.24 -15.99
N LEU A 110 0.61 -3.34 -14.66
CA LEU A 110 -0.59 -3.37 -13.82
C LEU A 110 -1.41 -2.07 -13.98
N ILE A 111 -0.74 -0.93 -13.92
CA ILE A 111 -1.35 0.40 -14.08
C ILE A 111 -2.00 0.52 -15.47
N CYS A 112 -1.26 0.20 -16.55
CA CYS A 112 -1.74 0.30 -17.93
C CYS A 112 -2.89 -0.66 -18.26
N GLN A 113 -2.95 -1.82 -17.59
CA GLN A 113 -4.02 -2.81 -17.80
C GLN A 113 -5.27 -2.55 -16.97
N SER A 114 -5.20 -1.61 -16.02
CA SER A 114 -6.33 -1.31 -15.14
C SER A 114 -7.37 -0.42 -15.82
N LYS A 115 -8.64 -0.52 -15.39
CA LYS A 115 -9.70 0.36 -15.91
C LYS A 115 -9.64 1.75 -15.28
N HIS A 116 -9.27 1.81 -14.01
CA HIS A 116 -9.15 3.05 -13.25
C HIS A 116 -7.89 3.06 -12.41
N VAL A 117 -7.22 4.21 -12.39
CA VAL A 117 -6.02 4.45 -11.59
C VAL A 117 -6.29 5.65 -10.69
N PHE A 118 -6.04 5.47 -9.39
CA PHE A 118 -6.06 6.55 -8.41
C PHE A 118 -4.68 6.73 -7.81
N THR A 119 -4.18 7.96 -7.74
CA THR A 119 -2.82 8.26 -7.29
C THR A 119 -2.84 9.25 -6.12
N PHE A 120 -2.03 8.99 -5.10
CA PHE A 120 -2.00 9.75 -3.85
C PHE A 120 -0.57 10.19 -3.46
#